data_AF-A0A8J5WU55-F1
#
_entry.id   AF-A0A8J5WU55-F1
#
_cell.length_a   1.000
_cell.length_b   1.000
_cell.length_c   1.000
_cell.angle_alpha   90.00
_cell.angle_beta   90.00
_cell.angle_gamma   90.00
#
_symmetry.space_group_name_H-M   'P 1'
#
loop_
_entity.id
_entity.type
_entity.pdbx_description
1 polymer ?
#
loop_
_entity_poly.entity_id
_entity_poly.type
_entity_poly.pdbx_seq_one_letter_code
_entity_poly.pdbx_strand_id
1 'polypeptide(L)'
;MADKPVLWVTHNGRNFDVPFLMYEFQRCKIEMPGDWLFVDTLHNSRQLVDSNGLKLKSASLEKLREHYEIPFAGSAHRAMQDVTTLCYVLQKLTFELKLFLKKNYPVGEALTVG
;
A
#
# COMPACT_ATOMS: atom_id res chain seq x y z
N MET A 1 -23.63 11.08 -2.70
CA MET A 1 -22.84 9.92 -2.20
C MET A 1 -21.52 9.98 -2.97
N ALA A 2 -20.35 10.23 -2.39
CA ALA A 2 -19.88 9.90 -1.04
C ALA A 2 -19.35 11.13 -0.26
N ASP A 3 -19.71 11.24 1.01
CA ASP A 3 -19.22 12.30 1.92
C ASP A 3 -17.79 12.02 2.47
N LYS A 4 -17.14 10.93 2.03
CA LYS A 4 -15.80 10.52 2.49
C LYS A 4 -15.01 9.86 1.35
N PRO A 5 -13.73 10.25 1.14
CA PRO A 5 -12.88 9.64 0.11
C PRO A 5 -12.57 8.17 0.41
N VAL A 6 -12.32 7.38 -0.64
CA VAL A 6 -11.93 5.96 -0.55
C VAL A 6 -10.42 5.85 -0.71
N LEU A 7 -9.74 5.22 0.25
CA LEU A 7 -8.29 5.03 0.21
C LEU A 7 -7.92 3.65 -0.32
N TRP A 8 -7.27 3.62 -1.47
CA TRP A 8 -6.67 2.44 -2.08
C TRP A 8 -5.22 2.27 -1.63
N VAL A 9 -4.94 1.16 -0.96
CA VAL A 9 -3.59 0.84 -0.49
C VAL A 9 -3.01 -0.26 -1.39
N THR A 10 -1.82 0.00 -1.91
CA THR A 10 -1.11 -0.90 -2.82
C THR A 10 0.34 -1.08 -2.37
N HIS A 11 1.03 -2.05 -2.96
CA HIS A 11 2.47 -2.23 -2.78
C HIS A 11 3.15 -2.17 -4.14
N ASN A 12 3.85 -1.06 -4.44
CA ASN A 12 4.34 -0.68 -5.77
C ASN A 12 3.24 -0.21 -6.74
N GLY A 13 2.06 0.17 -6.24
CA GLY A 13 0.93 0.51 -7.11
C GLY A 13 1.13 1.79 -7.93
N ARG A 14 2.02 2.70 -7.52
CA ARG A 14 2.41 3.85 -8.37
C ARG A 14 2.96 3.39 -9.73
N ASN A 15 3.66 2.26 -9.75
CA ASN A 15 4.32 1.74 -10.94
C ASN A 15 3.52 0.62 -11.65
N PHE A 16 2.46 0.10 -11.03
CA PHE A 16 1.71 -1.04 -11.57
C PHE A 16 0.19 -0.87 -11.44
N ASP A 17 -0.36 -1.05 -10.23
CA ASP A 17 -1.81 -1.10 -10.01
C ASP A 17 -2.54 0.15 -10.50
N VAL A 18 -2.02 1.34 -10.21
CA VAL A 18 -2.66 2.62 -10.56
C VAL A 18 -2.63 2.87 -12.08
N PRO A 19 -1.48 2.80 -12.78
CA PRO A 19 -1.46 2.87 -14.23
C PRO A 19 -2.34 1.81 -14.91
N PHE A 20 -2.34 0.58 -14.39
CA PHE A 20 -3.17 -0.51 -14.93
C PHE A 20 -4.67 -0.19 -14.79
N LEU A 21 -5.12 0.20 -13.59
CA LEU A 21 -6.52 0.58 -13.35
C LEU A 21 -6.92 1.76 -14.24
N MET A 22 -6.12 2.83 -14.29
CA MET A 22 -6.41 3.99 -15.14
C MET A 22 -6.59 3.59 -16.61
N TYR A 23 -5.70 2.74 -17.13
CA TYR A 23 -5.80 2.22 -18.48
C TYR A 23 -7.10 1.42 -18.70
N GLU A 24 -7.47 0.56 -17.74
CA GLU A 24 -8.68 -0.27 -17.81
C GLU A 24 -9.98 0.56 -17.74
N PHE A 25 -10.04 1.60 -16.89
CA PHE A 25 -11.14 2.57 -16.87
C PHE A 25 -11.28 3.28 -18.21
N GLN A 26 -10.16 3.78 -18.76
CA GLN A 26 -10.13 4.43 -20.06
C GLN A 26 -10.58 3.48 -21.18
N ARG A 27 -10.11 2.23 -21.18
CA ARG A 27 -10.49 1.20 -22.16
C ARG A 27 -11.98 0.92 -22.14
N CYS A 28 -12.58 0.90 -20.96
CA CYS A 28 -14.02 0.70 -20.76
C CYS A 28 -14.86 1.96 -20.99
N LYS A 29 -14.25 3.12 -21.26
CA LYS A 29 -14.93 4.43 -21.37
C LYS A 29 -15.71 4.80 -20.10
N ILE A 30 -15.18 4.42 -18.93
CA ILE A 30 -15.74 4.75 -17.62
C ILE A 30 -14.77 5.71 -16.94
N GLU A 31 -15.28 6.79 -16.34
CA GLU A 31 -14.47 7.70 -15.55
C GLU A 31 -14.06 7.04 -14.23
N MET A 32 -12.77 7.14 -13.87
CA MET A 32 -12.31 6.69 -12.57
C MET A 32 -12.86 7.63 -11.48
N PRO A 33 -13.38 7.12 -10.35
CA PRO A 33 -13.95 7.99 -9.33
C PRO A 33 -12.92 8.99 -8.78
N GLY A 34 -13.27 10.28 -8.81
CA GLY A 34 -12.38 11.37 -8.39
C GLY A 34 -12.14 11.46 -6.88
N ASP A 35 -12.90 10.70 -6.08
CA ASP A 35 -12.77 10.59 -4.63
C ASP A 35 -11.90 9.40 -4.19
N TRP A 36 -11.27 8.69 -5.13
CA TRP A 36 -10.29 7.65 -4.85
C TRP A 36 -8.91 8.26 -4.60
N LEU A 37 -8.35 7.96 -3.43
CA LEU A 37 -7.00 8.30 -3.03
C LEU A 37 -6.13 7.05 -3.09
N PHE A 38 -4.85 7.18 -3.47
CA PHE A 38 -3.94 6.06 -3.57
C PHE A 38 -2.73 6.22 -2.63
N VAL A 39 -2.33 5.10 -2.01
CA VAL A 39 -1.15 4.98 -1.16
C VAL A 39 -0.28 3.83 -1.66
N ASP A 40 1.01 4.11 -1.80
CA ASP A 40 2.01 3.11 -2.13
C ASP A 40 2.87 2.77 -0.90
N THR A 41 2.69 1.57 -0.36
CA THR A 41 3.42 1.10 0.82
C THR A 41 4.88 0.77 0.53
N LEU A 42 5.28 0.55 -0.74
CA LEU A 42 6.67 0.26 -1.08
C LEU A 42 7.57 1.45 -0.73
N HIS A 43 7.12 2.68 -1.00
CA HIS A 43 7.89 3.88 -0.66
C HIS A 43 8.05 4.02 0.86
N ASN A 44 6.97 3.81 1.62
CA ASN A 44 7.00 3.88 3.08
C ASN A 44 7.91 2.80 3.68
N SER A 45 7.80 1.55 3.21
CA SER A 45 8.58 0.42 3.71
C SER A 45 10.10 0.54 3.49
N ARG A 46 10.56 1.35 2.52
CA ARG A 46 11.99 1.65 2.34
C ARG A 46 12.61 2.46 3.49
N GLN A 47 11.78 3.02 4.37
CA GLN A 47 12.21 3.75 5.55
C GLN A 47 12.44 2.83 6.76
N LEU A 48 12.01 1.57 6.69
CA LEU A 48 12.21 0.60 7.75
C LEU A 48 13.70 0.30 7.98
N VAL A 49 14.04 0.12 9.25
CA VAL A 49 15.35 -0.35 9.71
C VAL A 49 15.16 -1.64 10.50
N ASP A 50 16.12 -2.55 10.42
CA ASP A 50 16.16 -3.78 11.20
C ASP A 50 16.53 -3.52 12.67
N SER A 51 16.60 -4.58 13.47
CA SER A 51 16.98 -4.51 14.88
C SER A 51 18.39 -3.95 15.13
N ASN A 52 19.25 -3.94 14.13
CA ASN A 52 20.59 -3.37 14.19
C ASN A 52 20.62 -1.91 13.72
N GLY A 53 19.47 -1.32 13.39
CA GLY A 53 19.34 0.03 12.86
C GLY A 53 19.74 0.16 11.38
N LEU A 54 19.90 -0.95 10.66
CA LEU A 54 20.27 -0.96 9.25
C LEU A 54 19.03 -1.01 8.35
N LYS A 55 19.05 -0.31 7.22
CA LYS A 55 17.93 -0.38 6.25
C LYS A 55 17.72 -1.82 5.77
N LEU A 56 16.46 -2.20 5.61
CA LEU A 56 16.11 -3.49 5.01
C LEU A 56 16.71 -3.61 3.59
N LYS A 57 17.32 -4.76 3.30
CA LYS A 57 17.94 -5.03 1.98
C LYS A 57 16.93 -5.07 0.84
N SER A 58 15.69 -5.44 1.14
CA SER A 58 14.57 -5.45 0.21
C SER A 58 13.31 -5.06 0.95
N ALA A 59 12.46 -4.31 0.26
CA ALA A 59 11.15 -3.89 0.74
C ALA A 59 10.02 -4.52 -0.08
N SER A 60 10.28 -5.64 -0.77
CA SER A 60 9.22 -6.40 -1.46
C SER A 60 8.20 -6.95 -0.46
N LEU A 61 6.96 -7.12 -0.91
CA LEU A 61 5.87 -7.62 -0.06
C LEU A 61 6.21 -8.95 0.62
N GLU A 62 6.86 -9.87 -0.11
CA GLU A 62 7.33 -11.14 0.43
C GLU A 62 8.38 -10.96 1.54
N LYS A 63 9.34 -10.03 1.35
CA LYS A 63 10.40 -9.77 2.34
C LYS A 63 9.84 -9.07 3.57
N LEU A 64 8.83 -8.22 3.41
CA LEU A 64 8.11 -7.61 4.53
C LEU A 64 7.28 -8.64 5.30
N ARG A 65 6.64 -9.58 4.59
CA ARG A 65 5.93 -10.70 5.21
C ARG A 65 6.86 -11.53 6.10
N GLU A 66 8.04 -11.90 5.57
CA GLU A 66 9.07 -12.61 6.32
C GLU A 66 9.56 -11.80 7.53
N HIS A 67 9.87 -10.52 7.32
CA HIS A 67 10.35 -9.62 8.36
C HIS A 67 9.39 -9.49 9.55
N TYR A 68 8.09 -9.38 9.28
CA TYR A 68 7.05 -9.30 10.30
C TYR A 68 6.50 -10.66 10.76
N GLU A 69 7.13 -11.76 10.31
CA GLU A 69 6.73 -13.13 10.64
C GLU A 69 5.25 -13.42 10.34
N ILE A 70 4.71 -12.81 9.28
CA ILE A 70 3.31 -12.95 8.88
C ILE A 70 3.11 -14.35 8.26
N PRO A 71 2.22 -15.20 8.83
CA PRO A 71 1.96 -16.53 8.31
C PRO A 71 1.50 -16.49 6.86
N PHE A 72 1.99 -17.44 6.07
CA PHE A 72 1.51 -17.63 4.71
C PHE A 72 0.15 -18.34 4.75
N ALA A 73 -0.93 -17.66 4.35
CA ALA A 73 -2.21 -18.32 4.14
C ALA A 73 -2.19 -19.10 2.79
N GLY A 74 -2.63 -20.36 2.80
CA GLY A 74 -2.49 -21.30 1.67
C GLY A 74 -3.34 -21.03 0.42
N SER A 75 -3.27 -21.96 -0.54
CA SER A 75 -3.66 -21.80 -1.95
C SER A 75 -5.14 -21.52 -2.21
N ALA A 76 -5.47 -20.29 -2.62
CA ALA A 76 -6.22 -19.97 -3.84
C ALA A 76 -6.21 -18.44 -4.05
N HIS A 77 -5.82 -18.00 -5.26
CA HIS A 77 -5.79 -16.62 -5.76
C HIS A 77 -4.62 -15.74 -5.25
N ARG A 78 -3.54 -15.67 -6.05
CA ARG A 78 -2.36 -14.80 -5.82
C ARG A 78 -2.73 -13.38 -5.39
N ALA A 79 -3.71 -12.76 -6.05
CA ALA A 79 -4.16 -11.41 -5.72
C ALA A 79 -4.75 -11.30 -4.30
N MET A 80 -5.58 -12.25 -3.87
CA MET A 80 -6.16 -12.22 -2.52
C MET A 80 -5.09 -12.45 -1.46
N GLN A 81 -4.10 -13.29 -1.76
CA GLN A 81 -2.97 -13.52 -0.87
C GLN A 81 -2.11 -12.26 -0.72
N ASP A 82 -1.83 -11.56 -1.82
CA ASP A 82 -1.10 -10.30 -1.80
C ASP A 82 -1.86 -9.24 -1.00
N VAL A 83 -3.18 -9.13 -1.19
CA VAL A 83 -4.04 -8.23 -0.41
C VAL A 83 -4.02 -8.59 1.09
N THR A 84 -4.17 -9.86 1.43
CA THR A 84 -4.16 -10.32 2.83
C THR A 84 -2.82 -10.01 3.49
N THR A 85 -1.72 -10.29 2.80
CA THR A 85 -0.36 -9.96 3.27
C THR A 85 -0.20 -8.46 3.45
N LEU A 86 -0.65 -7.67 2.47
CA LEU A 86 -0.58 -6.21 2.51
C LEU A 86 -1.40 -5.62 3.66
N CYS A 87 -2.55 -6.20 4.01
CA CYS A 87 -3.32 -5.77 5.18
C CYS A 87 -2.50 -5.86 6.48
N TYR A 88 -1.82 -7.00 6.72
CA TYR A 88 -0.98 -7.17 7.90
C TYR A 88 0.27 -6.31 7.86
N VAL A 89 0.94 -6.24 6.70
CA VAL A 89 2.11 -5.37 6.50
C VAL A 89 1.75 -3.91 6.76
N LEU A 90 0.61 -3.42 6.25
CA LEU A 90 0.16 -2.06 6.48
C LEU A 90 -0.02 -1.77 7.97
N GLN A 91 -0.66 -2.66 8.73
CA GLN A 91 -0.86 -2.49 10.17
C GLN A 91 0.46 -2.37 10.94
N LYS A 92 1.45 -3.20 10.60
CA LYS A 92 2.78 -3.15 11.21
C LYS A 92 3.54 -1.88 10.79
N LEU A 93 3.52 -1.58 9.50
CA LEU A 93 4.21 -0.42 8.92
C LEU A 93 3.70 0.91 9.48
N THR A 94 2.37 1.07 9.62
CA THR A 94 1.80 2.30 10.17
C THR A 94 2.14 2.48 11.64
N PHE A 95 2.17 1.39 12.42
CA PHE A 95 2.58 1.42 13.82
C PHE A 95 4.06 1.81 13.97
N GLU A 96 4.96 1.13 13.24
CA GLU A 96 6.40 1.33 13.38
C GLU A 96 6.87 2.70 12.88
N LEU A 97 6.37 3.12 11.72
CA LEU A 97 6.73 4.42 11.13
C LEU A 97 5.84 5.57 11.60
N LYS A 98 4.91 5.31 12.54
CA LYS A 98 3.94 6.29 13.05
C LYS A 98 3.24 7.05 11.93
N LEU A 99 2.76 6.31 10.92
CA LEU A 99 2.08 6.89 9.77
C LEU A 99 0.65 7.27 10.15
N PHE A 100 0.26 8.50 9.86
CA PHE A 100 -1.10 8.98 10.08
C PHE A 100 -1.69 9.60 8.82
N LEU A 101 -3.03 9.53 8.71
CA LEU A 101 -3.80 10.28 7.73
C LEU A 101 -3.84 11.77 8.14
N LYS A 102 -3.18 12.65 7.39
CA LYS A 102 -3.33 14.10 7.41
C LYS A 102 -4.74 14.46 6.92
N LYS A 103 -5.35 15.43 7.57
CA LYS A 103 -6.71 15.87 7.25
C LYS A 103 -6.84 16.60 5.90
N ASN A 104 -5.74 17.11 5.33
CA ASN A 104 -5.73 17.91 4.09
C ASN A 104 -4.62 17.39 3.15
N TYR A 105 -4.97 16.50 2.22
CA TYR A 105 -4.03 15.97 1.24
C TYR A 105 -4.25 16.62 -0.14
N PRO A 106 -3.20 17.11 -0.82
CA PRO A 106 -3.21 17.09 -2.28
C PRO A 106 -3.23 15.62 -2.75
N VAL A 107 -3.94 15.36 -3.84
CA VAL A 107 -4.06 14.02 -4.43
C VAL A 107 -2.67 13.38 -4.58
N GLY A 108 -2.43 12.24 -3.92
CA GLY A 108 -1.23 11.41 -4.13
C GLY A 108 -0.24 11.23 -2.97
N GLU A 109 -0.45 11.85 -1.80
CA GLU A 109 0.45 11.70 -0.64
C GLU A 109 -0.29 11.38 0.68
N ALA A 110 -1.17 10.38 0.70
CA ALA A 110 -2.08 10.18 1.83
C ALA A 110 -1.47 9.53 3.09
N LEU A 111 -0.14 9.38 3.23
CA LEU A 111 0.53 8.97 4.48
C LEU A 111 1.86 9.72 4.62
N THR A 112 2.17 10.18 5.83
CA THR A 112 3.47 10.82 6.12
C THR A 112 3.99 10.30 7.46
N VAL A 113 5.32 10.22 7.59
CA VAL A 113 6.02 9.88 8.84
C VAL A 113 5.83 11.02 9.85
N GLY A 114 5.55 10.65 11.10
CA GLY A 114 5.46 11.55 12.25
C GLY A 114 6.58 11.35 13.27
#